data_AF-A0AA39CIU3-F1
#
_entry.id   AF-A0AA39CIU3-F1
#
_cell.length_a   1.000
_cell.length_b   1.000
_cell.length_c   1.000
_cell.angle_alpha   90.00
_cell.angle_beta   90.00
_cell.angle_gamma   90.00
#
_symmetry.space_group_name_H-M   'P 1'
#
loop_
_entity.id
_entity.type
_entity.pdbx_description
1 polymer ?
#
loop_
_entity_poly.entity_id
_entity_poly.type
_entity_poly.pdbx_seq_one_letter_code
_entity_poly.pdbx_strand_id
1 'polypeptide(L)'
;MSVYQLFFVFGKTGTYLLDHPQGCVRRNCPQELVAKLDSLRIQQIESLALDANGNFFLRGTDNAGRIWCYRGGEAVGTYATLEDIAYKNGALTPHEIRATYGSAIGHVAAWSGNGSWRWFSHDNIGIPDWVMKDPRHIKQVALGLDRSWFVLWTDGHCDYACGNSYPELYHSLQNQRRGDVVFVAMKPHRENEYFIALADGRVHIRASAICEADVVHILSTYDQLEVISSEVSNFSHRVVSQPSIPQRARKREFLNGLVQNVGGGIVSAIVTTVLTASCCVM
;
A
#
# COMPACT_ATOMS: atom_id res chain seq x y z
N MET A 1 -14.71 -8.89 -7.59
CA MET A 1 -13.80 -7.74 -7.54
C MET A 1 -12.46 -8.16 -8.10
N SER A 2 -11.75 -7.27 -8.80
CA SER A 2 -10.44 -7.58 -9.36
C SER A 2 -9.32 -6.85 -8.63
N VAL A 3 -8.16 -7.48 -8.45
CA VAL A 3 -6.97 -6.89 -7.82
C VAL A 3 -6.53 -5.56 -8.43
N TYR A 4 -6.88 -5.29 -9.70
CA TYR A 4 -6.59 -4.02 -10.38
C TYR A 4 -7.34 -2.82 -9.80
N GLN A 5 -8.32 -3.04 -8.92
CA GLN A 5 -9.10 -1.99 -8.26
C GLN A 5 -8.63 -1.74 -6.82
N LEU A 6 -7.53 -2.36 -6.39
CA LEU A 6 -6.95 -2.17 -5.07
C LEU A 6 -5.87 -1.10 -5.12
N PHE A 7 -5.83 -0.27 -4.09
CA PHE A 7 -4.69 0.58 -3.78
C PHE A 7 -4.34 0.44 -2.30
N PHE A 8 -3.07 0.24 -1.98
CA PHE A 8 -2.61 0.11 -0.60
C PHE A 8 -1.37 0.94 -0.36
N VAL A 9 -1.31 1.64 0.77
CA VAL A 9 -0.13 2.42 1.16
C VAL A 9 0.16 2.27 2.65
N PHE A 10 1.44 2.14 2.97
CA PHE A 10 1.95 2.25 4.33
C PHE A 10 2.36 3.70 4.63
N GLY A 11 2.15 4.15 5.86
CA GLY A 11 2.76 5.36 6.39
C GLY A 11 3.68 5.08 7.57
N LYS A 12 3.77 6.04 8.50
CA LYS A 12 4.42 5.85 9.81
C LYS A 12 3.86 4.66 10.58
N THR A 13 4.54 4.26 11.67
CA THR A 13 4.13 3.09 12.48
C THR A 13 2.63 3.10 12.80
N GLY A 14 1.95 2.00 12.48
CA GLY A 14 0.50 1.84 12.68
C GLY A 14 -0.39 2.58 11.68
N THR A 15 0.19 3.26 10.69
CA THR A 15 -0.52 4.01 9.65
C THR A 15 -0.56 3.22 8.35
N TYR A 16 -1.75 3.05 7.79
CA TYR A 16 -1.94 2.51 6.45
C TYR A 16 -3.31 2.94 5.90
N LEU A 17 -3.45 2.81 4.59
CA LEU A 17 -4.71 2.99 3.88
C LEU A 17 -4.87 1.88 2.83
N LEU A 18 -6.06 1.31 2.77
CA LEU A 18 -6.53 0.37 1.75
C LEU A 18 -7.75 0.97 1.06
N ASP A 19 -7.61 1.32 -0.21
CA ASP A 19 -8.70 1.71 -1.09
C ASP A 19 -9.19 0.49 -1.87
N HIS A 20 -10.51 0.31 -1.94
CA HIS A 20 -11.17 -0.80 -2.61
C HIS A 20 -12.56 -0.36 -3.12
N PRO A 21 -13.22 -1.12 -4.02
CA PRO A 21 -14.45 -0.66 -4.67
C PRO A 21 -15.66 -0.37 -3.75
N GLN A 22 -15.66 -0.88 -2.52
CA GLN A 22 -16.71 -0.64 -1.53
C GLN A 22 -16.37 0.51 -0.57
N GLY A 23 -15.18 1.11 -0.68
CA GLY A 23 -14.76 2.23 0.15
C GLY A 23 -13.27 2.20 0.49
N CYS A 24 -12.90 3.04 1.45
CA CYS A 24 -11.52 3.20 1.89
C CYS A 24 -11.43 2.90 3.38
N VAL A 25 -10.57 1.95 3.76
CA VAL A 25 -10.20 1.72 5.15
C VAL A 25 -8.86 2.37 5.44
N ARG A 26 -8.81 3.14 6.53
CA ARG A 26 -7.66 3.94 6.91
C ARG A 26 -7.45 3.84 8.41
N ARG A 27 -6.20 3.69 8.85
CA ARG A 27 -5.84 3.68 10.26
C ARG A 27 -4.71 4.67 10.49
N ASN A 28 -4.82 5.48 11.54
CA ASN A 28 -3.83 6.47 11.99
C ASN A 28 -3.30 7.41 10.89
N CYS A 29 -4.06 7.61 9.80
CA CYS A 29 -3.70 8.53 8.75
C CYS A 29 -3.69 9.98 9.27
N PRO A 30 -2.83 10.87 8.71
CA PRO A 30 -2.84 12.29 9.07
C PRO A 30 -4.24 12.88 8.99
N GLN A 31 -4.64 13.67 10.00
CA GLN A 31 -6.00 14.24 10.07
C GLN A 31 -6.32 15.11 8.86
N GLU A 32 -5.33 15.84 8.34
CA GLU A 32 -5.48 16.63 7.13
C GLU A 32 -5.78 15.76 5.90
N LEU A 33 -5.08 14.62 5.73
CA LEU A 33 -5.37 13.68 4.65
C LEU A 33 -6.81 13.17 4.74
N VAL A 34 -7.24 12.77 5.94
CA VAL A 34 -8.61 12.32 6.21
C VAL A 34 -9.62 13.40 5.83
N ALA A 35 -9.41 14.64 6.28
CA ALA A 35 -10.28 15.75 5.97
C ALA A 35 -10.35 16.05 4.45
N LYS A 36 -9.24 15.91 3.72
CA LYS A 36 -9.21 16.08 2.26
C LYS A 36 -9.96 14.98 1.52
N LEU A 37 -9.72 13.72 1.87
CA LEU A 37 -10.46 12.60 1.28
C LEU A 37 -11.99 12.79 1.42
N ASP A 38 -12.43 13.23 2.60
CA ASP A 38 -13.85 13.39 2.93
C ASP A 38 -14.45 14.65 2.28
N SER A 39 -13.79 15.81 2.40
CA SER A 39 -14.30 17.08 1.86
C SER A 39 -14.36 17.12 0.34
N LEU A 40 -13.41 16.48 -0.33
CA LEU A 40 -13.34 16.41 -1.80
C LEU A 40 -14.12 15.23 -2.36
N ARG A 41 -14.63 14.34 -1.50
CA ARG A 41 -15.36 13.12 -1.88
C ARG A 41 -14.58 12.27 -2.88
N ILE A 42 -13.30 12.06 -2.61
CA ILE A 42 -12.43 11.22 -3.45
C ILE A 42 -13.04 9.81 -3.52
N GLN A 43 -13.29 9.33 -4.74
CA GLN A 43 -13.85 8.01 -5.02
C GLN A 43 -12.79 6.98 -5.39
N GLN A 44 -11.68 7.44 -5.98
CA GLN A 44 -10.58 6.57 -6.39
C GLN A 44 -9.25 7.25 -6.08
N ILE A 45 -8.39 6.57 -5.33
CA ILE A 45 -7.02 6.99 -5.11
C ILE A 45 -6.16 6.48 -6.27
N GLU A 46 -5.53 7.40 -7.00
CA GLU A 46 -4.67 7.06 -8.13
C GLU A 46 -3.18 7.11 -7.78
N SER A 47 -2.81 7.93 -6.79
CA SER A 47 -1.49 7.90 -6.16
C SER A 47 -1.59 8.49 -4.76
N LEU A 48 -1.05 7.80 -3.78
CA LEU A 48 -0.92 8.31 -2.42
C LEU A 48 0.42 7.86 -1.88
N ALA A 49 1.18 8.81 -1.34
CA ALA A 49 2.44 8.56 -0.67
C ALA A 49 2.34 9.06 0.76
N LEU A 50 2.84 8.29 1.73
CA LEU A 50 2.95 8.66 3.14
C LEU A 50 4.38 8.43 3.62
N ASP A 51 4.97 9.40 4.30
CA ASP A 51 6.30 9.26 4.90
C ASP A 51 6.24 8.91 6.42
N ALA A 52 7.41 8.69 7.02
CA ALA A 52 7.56 8.43 8.46
C ALA A 52 7.06 9.58 9.36
N ASN A 53 6.99 10.79 8.83
CA ASN A 53 6.66 12.01 9.55
C ASN A 53 5.19 12.42 9.37
N GLY A 54 4.38 11.59 8.70
CA GLY A 54 2.98 11.92 8.42
C GLY A 54 2.78 12.98 7.35
N ASN A 55 3.80 13.27 6.53
CA ASN A 55 3.62 14.03 5.30
C ASN A 55 3.04 13.13 4.21
N PHE A 56 2.24 13.74 3.35
CA PHE A 56 1.55 13.01 2.31
C PHE A 56 1.47 13.78 1.00
N PHE A 57 1.42 13.01 -0.08
CA PHE A 57 1.01 13.44 -1.41
C PHE A 57 -0.21 12.60 -1.80
N LEU A 58 -1.31 13.26 -2.18
CA LEU A 58 -2.54 12.63 -2.62
C LEU A 58 -2.87 13.08 -4.04
N ARG A 59 -3.13 12.12 -4.90
CA ARG A 59 -3.81 12.29 -6.18
C ARG A 59 -4.96 11.31 -6.27
N GLY A 60 -6.16 11.83 -6.54
CA GLY A 60 -7.36 11.01 -6.67
C GLY A 60 -8.44 11.72 -7.46
N THR A 61 -9.47 10.96 -7.82
CA THR A 61 -10.59 11.43 -8.62
C THR A 61 -11.86 11.43 -7.80
N ASP A 62 -12.63 12.53 -7.87
CA ASP A 62 -13.93 12.65 -7.20
C ASP A 62 -15.07 12.00 -7.99
N ASN A 63 -16.28 12.05 -7.44
CA ASN A 63 -17.47 11.49 -8.06
C ASN A 63 -17.91 12.17 -9.38
N ALA A 64 -17.39 13.37 -9.67
CA ALA A 64 -17.63 14.09 -10.90
C ALA A 64 -16.52 13.84 -11.94
N GLY A 65 -15.56 12.96 -11.65
CA GLY A 65 -14.42 12.69 -12.53
C GLY A 65 -13.34 13.76 -12.48
N ARG A 66 -13.37 14.67 -11.49
CA ARG A 66 -12.35 15.72 -11.37
C ARG A 66 -11.13 15.18 -10.64
N ILE A 67 -9.96 15.48 -11.18
CA ILE A 67 -8.68 15.07 -10.61
C ILE A 67 -8.25 16.11 -9.58
N TRP A 68 -8.03 15.65 -8.37
CA TRP A 68 -7.52 16.42 -7.25
C TRP A 68 -6.09 16.02 -6.94
N CYS A 69 -5.28 17.01 -6.61
CA CYS A 69 -3.90 16.83 -6.17
C CYS A 69 -3.69 17.68 -4.92
N TYR A 70 -3.26 17.05 -3.83
CA TYR A 70 -3.05 17.69 -2.55
C TYR A 70 -1.76 17.22 -1.91
N ARG A 71 -1.14 18.13 -1.19
CA ARG A 71 -0.08 17.83 -0.25
C ARG A 71 -0.46 18.38 1.11
N GLY A 72 0.04 17.73 2.14
CA GLY A 72 -0.15 18.13 3.52
C GLY A 72 0.74 17.32 4.43
N GLY A 73 0.66 17.57 5.72
CA GLY A 73 1.49 16.84 6.67
C GLY A 73 1.87 17.60 7.92
N GLU A 74 2.57 16.90 8.82
CA GLU A 74 2.99 17.42 10.12
C GLU A 74 4.32 18.21 10.03
N ALA A 75 5.06 18.11 8.93
CA ALA A 75 6.36 18.78 8.72
C ALA A 75 6.48 19.46 7.34
N VAL A 76 5.44 20.21 6.94
CA VAL A 76 5.40 20.96 5.66
C VAL A 76 6.46 22.07 5.68
N GLY A 77 7.65 21.75 5.17
CA GLY A 77 8.78 22.70 5.07
C GLY A 77 10.16 22.05 4.93
N THR A 78 10.30 20.76 5.22
CA THR A 78 11.61 20.07 5.22
C THR A 78 12.03 19.51 3.85
N TYR A 79 11.12 19.46 2.87
CA TYR A 79 11.39 18.90 1.54
C TYR A 79 11.41 19.99 0.47
N ALA A 80 12.37 19.92 -0.47
CA ALA A 80 12.18 20.52 -1.79
C ALA A 80 10.84 19.97 -2.31
N THR A 81 9.87 20.84 -2.53
CA THR A 81 8.50 20.38 -2.68
C THR A 81 8.37 19.59 -3.98
N LEU A 82 7.58 18.52 -4.01
CA LEU A 82 7.21 17.86 -5.27
C LEU A 82 6.66 18.88 -6.28
N GLU A 83 6.07 19.98 -5.80
CA GLU A 83 5.73 21.18 -6.56
C GLU A 83 6.97 21.95 -7.06
N ASP A 84 7.96 22.29 -6.23
CA ASP A 84 9.21 22.92 -6.67
C ASP A 84 9.89 22.10 -7.76
N ILE A 85 9.78 20.78 -7.66
CA ILE A 85 10.31 19.82 -8.63
C ILE A 85 9.47 19.81 -9.92
N ALA A 86 8.13 19.80 -9.80
CA ALA A 86 7.21 19.88 -10.93
C ALA A 86 7.36 21.21 -11.69
N TYR A 87 7.47 22.32 -10.96
CA TYR A 87 7.65 23.67 -11.48
C TYR A 87 9.06 23.88 -12.05
N LYS A 88 10.14 23.43 -11.39
CA LYS A 88 11.52 23.58 -11.89
C LYS A 88 11.80 22.76 -13.15
N ASN A 89 11.11 21.65 -13.35
CA ASN A 89 11.25 20.82 -14.55
C ASN A 89 10.31 21.22 -15.72
N GLY A 90 9.56 22.32 -15.57
CA GLY A 90 8.94 23.06 -16.68
C GLY A 90 7.91 22.34 -17.56
N ALA A 91 7.39 21.17 -17.16
CA ALA A 91 6.69 20.31 -18.12
C ALA A 91 5.39 19.63 -17.67
N LEU A 92 4.85 19.88 -16.46
CA LEU A 92 3.63 19.18 -16.03
C LEU A 92 2.71 20.00 -15.13
N THR A 93 1.43 19.67 -15.22
CA THR A 93 0.46 20.02 -14.18
C THR A 93 0.58 19.04 -13.01
N PRO A 94 0.40 19.47 -11.74
CA PRO A 94 0.43 18.55 -10.58
C PRO A 94 -0.49 17.34 -10.72
N HIS A 95 -1.54 17.45 -11.52
CA HIS A 95 -2.51 16.40 -11.86
C HIS A 95 -1.92 15.24 -12.67
N GLU A 96 -0.67 15.33 -13.13
CA GLU A 96 0.00 14.26 -13.87
C GLU A 96 1.03 13.52 -13.02
N ILE A 97 1.22 13.89 -11.75
CA ILE A 97 2.29 13.32 -10.92
C ILE A 97 1.79 12.13 -10.12
N ARG A 98 2.60 11.07 -10.10
CA ARG A 98 2.52 9.96 -9.15
C ARG A 98 3.80 9.95 -8.32
N ALA A 99 3.69 9.59 -7.05
CA ALA A 99 4.83 9.59 -6.15
C ALA A 99 4.78 8.45 -5.13
N THR A 100 5.95 8.11 -4.57
CA THR A 100 6.12 7.26 -3.39
C THR A 100 7.26 7.82 -2.53
N TYR A 101 7.14 7.69 -1.20
CA TYR A 101 8.20 8.02 -0.25
C TYR A 101 9.03 6.78 0.10
N GLY A 102 10.31 6.99 0.38
CA GLY A 102 11.26 6.00 0.87
C GLY A 102 11.56 6.13 2.36
N SER A 103 12.58 5.41 2.82
CA SER A 103 12.91 5.25 4.23
C SER A 103 13.43 6.50 4.94
N ALA A 104 14.10 7.39 4.21
CA ALA A 104 14.72 8.59 4.75
C ALA A 104 13.97 9.85 4.33
N ILE A 105 14.14 10.90 5.14
CA ILE A 105 13.69 12.25 4.82
C ILE A 105 14.29 12.64 3.47
N GLY A 106 13.43 12.92 2.50
CA GLY A 106 13.79 13.41 1.19
C GLY A 106 13.82 12.31 0.15
N HIS A 107 13.84 11.03 0.55
CA HIS A 107 13.74 9.91 -0.37
C HIS A 107 12.34 9.82 -0.96
N VAL A 108 12.24 10.11 -2.24
CA VAL A 108 10.99 10.03 -2.98
C VAL A 108 11.29 9.79 -4.44
N ALA A 109 10.41 9.03 -5.06
CA ALA A 109 10.39 8.78 -6.49
C ALA A 109 9.10 9.35 -7.04
N ALA A 110 9.20 10.10 -8.13
CA ALA A 110 8.07 10.69 -8.84
C ALA A 110 8.16 10.42 -10.34
N TRP A 111 7.02 10.06 -10.92
CA TRP A 111 6.86 9.77 -12.34
C TRP A 111 5.56 10.38 -12.85
N SER A 112 5.48 10.62 -14.15
CA SER A 112 4.28 11.17 -14.76
C SER A 112 3.19 10.13 -14.97
N GLY A 113 1.97 10.58 -15.21
CA GLY A 113 0.81 9.75 -15.50
C GLY A 113 0.97 8.93 -16.78
N ASN A 114 1.80 9.41 -17.72
CA ASN A 114 2.23 8.64 -18.88
C ASN A 114 3.40 7.67 -18.59
N GLY A 115 3.91 7.59 -17.36
CA GLY A 115 4.92 6.62 -16.95
C GLY A 115 6.39 7.02 -17.15
N SER A 116 6.73 8.27 -17.48
CA SER A 116 8.13 8.70 -17.54
C SER A 116 8.64 9.16 -16.16
N TRP A 117 9.89 8.86 -15.83
CA TRP A 117 10.55 9.43 -14.64
C TRP A 117 10.51 10.95 -14.68
N ARG A 118 10.24 11.57 -13.53
CA ARG A 118 10.22 13.03 -13.39
C ARG A 118 11.20 13.52 -12.36
N TRP A 119 11.28 12.81 -11.25
CA TRP A 119 12.20 13.18 -10.20
C TRP A 119 12.45 12.04 -9.24
N PHE A 120 13.63 12.11 -8.63
CA PHE A 120 14.04 11.28 -7.52
C PHE A 120 14.95 12.12 -6.62
N SER A 121 15.02 11.76 -5.34
CA SER A 121 15.85 12.47 -4.38
C SER A 121 17.32 12.52 -4.79
N HIS A 122 18.01 13.60 -4.41
CA HIS A 122 19.44 13.79 -4.69
C HIS A 122 20.33 12.70 -4.06
N ASP A 123 19.89 12.12 -2.95
CA ASP A 123 20.57 10.99 -2.33
C ASP A 123 20.22 9.69 -3.06
N ASN A 124 21.22 8.83 -3.24
CA ASN A 124 21.11 7.56 -3.96
C ASN A 124 20.09 6.62 -3.28
N ILE A 125 18.84 6.68 -3.74
CA ILE A 125 17.72 5.78 -3.34
C ILE A 125 17.92 4.32 -3.77
N GLY A 126 19.06 4.01 -4.41
CA GLY A 126 19.43 2.67 -4.85
C GLY A 126 18.90 2.30 -6.23
N ILE A 127 18.06 3.14 -6.85
CA ILE A 127 17.57 2.91 -8.21
C ILE A 127 18.72 3.20 -9.19
N PRO A 128 19.17 2.20 -9.97
CA PRO A 128 20.29 2.38 -10.87
C PRO A 128 19.90 3.20 -12.11
N ASP A 129 20.87 3.89 -12.68
CA ASP A 129 20.72 4.74 -13.88
C ASP A 129 20.00 4.08 -15.04
N TRP A 130 20.21 2.78 -15.26
CA TRP A 130 19.58 2.05 -16.36
C TRP A 130 18.07 1.91 -16.19
N VAL A 131 17.57 1.79 -14.96
CA VAL A 131 16.12 1.80 -14.67
C VAL A 131 15.54 3.18 -14.95
N MET A 132 16.30 4.24 -14.63
CA MET A 132 15.86 5.61 -14.84
C MET A 132 15.86 6.02 -16.32
N LYS A 133 16.72 5.39 -17.13
CA LYS A 133 16.86 5.60 -18.57
C LYS A 133 16.08 4.59 -19.41
N ASP A 134 15.36 3.68 -18.75
CA ASP A 134 14.57 2.68 -19.45
C ASP A 134 13.43 3.35 -20.25
N PRO A 135 13.23 3.00 -21.53
CA PRO A 135 12.22 3.63 -22.37
C PRO A 135 10.78 3.18 -22.05
N ARG A 136 10.59 2.14 -21.25
CA ARG A 136 9.26 1.64 -20.90
C ARG A 136 8.53 2.64 -19.99
N HIS A 137 7.20 2.61 -20.07
CA HIS A 137 6.37 3.46 -19.22
C HIS A 137 6.13 2.81 -17.87
N ILE A 138 6.44 3.54 -16.79
CA ILE A 138 6.24 3.15 -15.39
C ILE A 138 4.75 3.10 -15.08
N LYS A 139 4.31 1.97 -14.52
CA LYS A 139 2.99 1.82 -13.92
C LYS A 139 3.03 2.20 -12.45
N GLN A 140 3.99 1.64 -11.72
CA GLN A 140 4.14 1.83 -10.27
C GLN A 140 5.62 1.78 -9.85
N VAL A 141 5.95 2.56 -8.83
CA VAL A 141 7.20 2.45 -8.07
C VAL A 141 6.85 2.27 -6.60
N ALA A 142 7.60 1.40 -5.90
CA ALA A 142 7.58 1.30 -4.45
C ALA A 142 9.00 1.46 -3.92
N LEU A 143 9.16 2.25 -2.87
CA LEU A 143 10.42 2.41 -2.15
C LEU A 143 10.30 1.78 -0.76
N GLY A 144 11.36 1.12 -0.34
CA GLY A 144 11.45 0.43 0.94
C GLY A 144 12.61 0.90 1.81
N LEU A 145 12.87 0.12 2.86
CA LEU A 145 14.00 0.24 3.76
C LEU A 145 15.33 -0.07 3.05
N ASP A 146 16.42 0.55 3.51
CA ASP A 146 17.80 0.34 3.06
C ASP A 146 17.99 0.34 1.54
N ARG A 147 17.44 1.37 0.88
CA ARG A 147 17.51 1.54 -0.59
C ARG A 147 16.86 0.41 -1.36
N SER A 148 15.93 -0.31 -0.73
CA SER A 148 15.12 -1.30 -1.43
C SER A 148 14.12 -0.59 -2.35
N TRP A 149 13.91 -1.13 -3.54
CA TRP A 149 13.00 -0.57 -4.51
C TRP A 149 12.36 -1.64 -5.39
N PHE A 150 11.22 -1.29 -5.96
CA PHE A 150 10.49 -2.07 -6.95
C PHE A 150 9.90 -1.12 -8.00
N VAL A 151 10.01 -1.50 -9.27
CA VAL A 151 9.43 -0.80 -10.42
C VAL A 151 8.61 -1.78 -11.23
N LEU A 152 7.34 -1.47 -11.43
CA LEU A 152 6.43 -2.17 -12.34
C LEU A 152 6.20 -1.30 -13.56
N TRP A 153 6.45 -1.87 -14.73
CA TRP A 153 6.21 -1.25 -16.02
C TRP A 153 4.78 -1.56 -16.52
N THR A 154 4.26 -0.69 -17.37
CA THR A 154 2.91 -0.82 -17.97
C THR A 154 2.76 -2.07 -18.84
N ASP A 155 3.86 -2.62 -19.32
CA ASP A 155 3.92 -3.84 -20.11
C ASP A 155 3.97 -5.12 -19.25
N GLY A 156 3.86 -4.99 -17.92
CA GLY A 156 3.87 -6.08 -16.96
C GLY A 156 5.25 -6.60 -16.58
N HIS A 157 6.34 -6.03 -17.09
CA HIS A 157 7.68 -6.32 -16.58
C HIS A 157 7.86 -5.67 -15.20
N CYS A 158 8.67 -6.28 -14.34
CA CYS A 158 9.09 -5.63 -13.11
C CYS A 158 10.58 -5.82 -12.86
N ASP A 159 11.21 -4.78 -12.30
CA ASP A 159 12.60 -4.77 -11.86
C ASP A 159 12.60 -4.39 -10.38
N TYR A 160 13.50 -4.98 -9.59
CA TYR A 160 13.51 -4.77 -8.14
C TYR A 160 14.86 -5.07 -7.51
N ALA A 161 15.15 -4.37 -6.43
CA ALA A 161 16.21 -4.70 -5.49
C ALA A 161 15.63 -4.60 -4.08
N CYS A 162 15.22 -5.73 -3.51
CA CYS A 162 14.60 -5.76 -2.18
C CYS A 162 15.01 -6.98 -1.33
N GLY A 163 15.95 -7.80 -1.83
CA GLY A 163 16.29 -9.10 -1.22
C GLY A 163 16.83 -9.01 0.20
N ASN A 164 17.50 -7.92 0.56
CA ASN A 164 18.09 -7.74 1.88
C ASN A 164 17.03 -7.38 2.93
N SER A 165 16.24 -6.33 2.69
CA SER A 165 15.28 -5.82 3.68
C SER A 165 13.88 -6.46 3.55
N TYR A 166 13.58 -7.14 2.44
CA TYR A 166 12.28 -7.79 2.17
C TYR A 166 12.48 -9.18 1.55
N PRO A 167 13.10 -10.12 2.28
CA PRO A 167 13.46 -11.44 1.75
C PRO A 167 12.25 -12.26 1.26
N GLU A 168 11.09 -12.15 1.93
CA GLU A 168 9.90 -12.91 1.53
C GLU A 168 9.18 -12.30 0.33
N LEU A 169 9.17 -10.98 0.22
CA LEU A 169 8.73 -10.30 -1.00
C LEU A 169 9.63 -10.71 -2.17
N TYR A 170 10.94 -10.68 -1.97
CA TYR A 170 11.91 -11.08 -2.98
C TYR A 170 11.67 -12.52 -3.46
N HIS A 171 11.50 -13.47 -2.54
CA HIS A 171 11.17 -14.86 -2.89
C HIS A 171 9.83 -14.98 -3.64
N SER A 172 8.83 -14.18 -3.23
CA SER A 172 7.54 -14.14 -3.92
C SER A 172 7.68 -13.65 -5.35
N LEU A 173 8.47 -12.60 -5.57
CA LEU A 173 8.73 -11.98 -6.88
C LEU A 173 9.55 -12.88 -7.83
N GLN A 174 10.53 -13.62 -7.32
CA GLN A 174 11.38 -14.52 -8.13
C GLN A 174 10.59 -15.59 -8.91
N ASN A 175 9.41 -15.96 -8.42
CA ASN A 175 8.57 -16.99 -9.02
C ASN A 175 7.52 -16.42 -9.98
N GLN A 176 7.46 -15.10 -10.15
CA GLN A 176 6.45 -14.44 -10.98
C GLN A 176 6.92 -14.26 -12.42
N ARG A 177 5.99 -14.42 -13.36
CA ARG A 177 6.17 -14.10 -14.77
C ARG A 177 5.73 -12.67 -15.05
N ARG A 178 6.10 -12.18 -16.23
CA ARG A 178 5.62 -10.90 -16.75
C ARG A 178 4.08 -10.87 -16.74
N GLY A 179 3.53 -9.83 -16.12
CA GLY A 179 2.09 -9.64 -15.99
C GLY A 179 1.45 -10.27 -14.74
N ASP A 180 2.17 -11.11 -13.98
CA ASP A 180 1.64 -11.72 -12.77
C ASP A 180 1.52 -10.70 -11.63
N VAL A 181 2.44 -9.74 -11.53
CA VAL A 181 2.44 -8.72 -10.48
C VAL A 181 1.58 -7.53 -10.91
N VAL A 182 0.57 -7.19 -10.10
CA VAL A 182 -0.35 -6.08 -10.37
C VAL A 182 0.00 -4.84 -9.57
N PHE A 183 0.35 -5.03 -8.29
CA PHE A 183 0.61 -3.96 -7.35
C PHE A 183 1.58 -4.41 -6.24
N VAL A 184 2.50 -3.55 -5.83
CA VAL A 184 3.38 -3.75 -4.67
C VAL A 184 3.45 -2.49 -3.82
N ALA A 185 3.27 -2.61 -2.51
CA ALA A 185 3.63 -1.60 -1.53
C ALA A 185 4.64 -2.19 -0.55
N MET A 186 5.69 -1.43 -0.27
CA MET A 186 6.74 -1.78 0.68
C MET A 186 6.67 -0.76 1.81
N LYS A 187 6.83 -1.21 3.07
CA LYS A 187 6.83 -0.27 4.20
C LYS A 187 8.22 0.32 4.39
N PRO A 188 8.44 1.62 4.15
CA PRO A 188 9.79 2.18 4.08
C PRO A 188 10.56 2.21 5.41
N HIS A 189 9.92 1.93 6.55
CA HIS A 189 10.52 2.07 7.87
C HIS A 189 10.53 0.77 8.68
N ARG A 190 10.17 -0.36 8.06
CA ARG A 190 10.24 -1.69 8.69
C ARG A 190 10.59 -2.76 7.69
N GLU A 191 11.50 -3.63 8.11
CA GLU A 191 11.90 -4.80 7.35
C GLU A 191 10.72 -5.74 7.12
N ASN A 192 10.68 -6.30 5.92
CA ASN A 192 9.81 -7.39 5.52
C ASN A 192 8.31 -7.12 5.73
N GLU A 193 7.89 -5.86 5.91
CA GLU A 193 6.48 -5.45 5.88
C GLU A 193 6.11 -4.96 4.47
N TYR A 194 5.22 -5.68 3.80
CA TYR A 194 4.84 -5.44 2.41
C TYR A 194 3.38 -5.87 2.12
N PHE A 195 2.89 -5.42 0.98
CA PHE A 195 1.62 -5.83 0.39
C PHE A 195 1.85 -6.06 -1.10
N ILE A 196 1.44 -7.21 -1.63
CA ILE A 196 1.53 -7.52 -3.07
C ILE A 196 0.20 -8.09 -3.55
N ALA A 197 -0.28 -7.61 -4.68
CA ALA A 197 -1.44 -8.15 -5.37
C ALA A 197 -1.02 -8.76 -6.71
N LEU A 198 -1.48 -9.98 -6.96
CA LEU A 198 -1.17 -10.78 -8.14
C LEU A 198 -2.40 -10.90 -9.06
N ALA A 199 -2.15 -11.01 -10.35
CA ALA A 199 -3.17 -11.02 -11.40
C ALA A 199 -4.14 -12.20 -11.30
N ASP A 200 -3.74 -13.28 -10.63
CA ASP A 200 -4.56 -14.47 -10.37
C ASP A 200 -5.53 -14.29 -9.18
N GLY A 201 -5.59 -13.10 -8.58
CA GLY A 201 -6.48 -12.80 -7.47
C GLY A 201 -5.86 -13.02 -6.09
N ARG A 202 -4.61 -13.50 -6.01
CA ARG A 202 -3.92 -13.60 -4.72
C ARG A 202 -3.41 -12.25 -4.23
N VAL A 203 -3.58 -12.01 -2.94
CA VAL A 203 -3.05 -10.85 -2.22
C VAL A 203 -2.21 -11.36 -1.06
N HIS A 204 -0.91 -11.10 -1.07
CA HIS A 204 -0.05 -11.42 0.07
C HIS A 204 0.19 -10.17 0.88
N ILE A 205 -0.01 -10.26 2.19
CA ILE A 205 0.30 -9.18 3.13
C ILE A 205 1.17 -9.71 4.25
N ARG A 206 2.22 -8.95 4.55
CA ARG A 206 2.99 -9.07 5.77
C ARG A 206 3.06 -7.70 6.42
N ALA A 207 2.45 -7.54 7.58
CA ALA A 207 2.35 -6.26 8.27
C ALA A 207 2.18 -6.48 9.79
N SER A 208 1.87 -5.42 10.53
CA SER A 208 1.42 -5.60 11.91
C SER A 208 0.14 -6.44 11.96
N ALA A 209 -0.04 -7.25 13.01
CA ALA A 209 -1.20 -8.14 13.18
C ALA A 209 -2.54 -7.41 12.98
N ILE A 210 -2.64 -6.17 13.47
CA ILE A 210 -3.82 -5.32 13.30
C ILE A 210 -4.06 -4.95 11.82
N CYS A 211 -3.00 -4.58 11.09
CA CYS A 211 -3.11 -4.24 9.67
C CYS A 211 -3.49 -5.47 8.85
N GLU A 212 -2.84 -6.61 9.10
CA GLU A 212 -3.20 -7.88 8.46
C GLU A 212 -4.66 -8.25 8.75
N ALA A 213 -5.12 -8.06 9.98
CA ALA A 213 -6.50 -8.37 10.36
C ALA A 213 -7.54 -7.53 9.63
N ASP A 214 -7.29 -6.22 9.55
CA ASP A 214 -8.16 -5.31 8.83
C ASP A 214 -8.20 -5.68 7.34
N VAL A 215 -7.04 -5.94 6.72
CA VAL A 215 -6.94 -6.34 5.31
C VAL A 215 -7.62 -7.68 5.04
N VAL A 216 -7.37 -8.72 5.86
CA VAL A 216 -8.03 -10.02 5.75
C VAL A 216 -9.54 -9.87 5.92
N HIS A 217 -9.98 -9.09 6.91
CA HIS A 217 -11.40 -8.88 7.17
C HIS A 217 -12.14 -8.30 5.96
N ILE A 218 -11.55 -7.28 5.34
CA ILE A 218 -12.12 -6.53 4.21
C ILE A 218 -12.03 -7.33 2.92
N LEU A 219 -10.82 -7.77 2.55
CA LEU A 219 -10.59 -8.37 1.25
C LEU A 219 -11.20 -9.77 1.13
N SER A 220 -11.38 -10.50 2.25
CA SER A 220 -12.11 -11.78 2.25
C SER A 220 -13.62 -11.65 2.03
N THR A 221 -14.16 -10.43 1.88
CA THR A 221 -15.55 -10.24 1.44
C THR A 221 -15.70 -10.39 -0.07
N TYR A 222 -14.59 -10.40 -0.82
CA TYR A 222 -14.57 -10.59 -2.26
C TYR A 222 -14.18 -12.03 -2.59
N ASP A 223 -15.16 -12.84 -3.02
CA ASP A 223 -14.97 -14.28 -3.29
C ASP A 223 -13.88 -14.59 -4.33
N GLN A 224 -13.49 -13.60 -5.15
CA GLN A 224 -12.47 -13.75 -6.19
C GLN A 224 -11.04 -13.51 -5.69
N LEU A 225 -10.85 -13.06 -4.44
CA LEU A 225 -9.54 -12.75 -3.88
C LEU A 225 -9.14 -13.80 -2.87
N GLU A 226 -7.91 -14.31 -2.95
CA GLU A 226 -7.31 -15.12 -1.88
C GLU A 226 -6.29 -14.28 -1.11
N VAL A 227 -6.56 -14.04 0.17
CA VAL A 227 -5.65 -13.27 1.04
C VAL A 227 -4.74 -14.22 1.80
N ILE A 228 -3.43 -14.06 1.62
CA ILE A 228 -2.37 -14.81 2.28
C ILE A 228 -1.67 -13.87 3.26
N SER A 229 -1.76 -14.18 4.55
CA SER A 229 -1.19 -13.38 5.64
C SER A 229 -0.11 -14.16 6.38
N SER A 230 0.87 -13.46 6.96
CA SER A 230 1.99 -14.10 7.66
C SER A 230 1.55 -14.93 8.87
N GLU A 231 0.53 -14.46 9.61
CA GLU A 231 -0.01 -15.21 10.74
C GLU A 231 -0.98 -16.33 10.32
N VAL A 232 -1.75 -16.18 9.23
CA VAL A 232 -2.60 -17.28 8.70
C VAL A 232 -1.75 -18.47 8.24
N SER A 233 -0.55 -18.20 7.70
CA SER A 233 0.40 -19.21 7.25
C SER A 233 0.90 -20.09 8.40
N ASN A 234 1.14 -19.50 9.57
CA ASN A 234 1.60 -20.21 10.77
C ASN A 234 0.53 -21.11 11.40
N PHE A 235 -0.76 -20.76 11.29
CA PHE A 235 -1.86 -21.64 11.67
C PHE A 235 -2.01 -22.81 10.69
N SER A 236 -1.85 -22.55 9.39
CA SER A 236 -1.92 -23.55 8.33
C SER A 236 -0.81 -24.61 8.44
N HIS A 237 0.37 -24.25 8.93
CA HIS A 237 1.45 -25.22 9.16
C HIS A 237 1.25 -26.11 10.40
N ARG A 238 0.37 -25.75 11.34
CA ARG A 238 0.03 -26.59 12.50
C ARG A 238 -1.15 -27.52 12.27
N VAL A 239 -1.97 -27.24 11.25
CA VAL A 239 -3.08 -28.11 10.83
C VAL A 239 -2.65 -28.83 9.56
N VAL A 240 -2.45 -30.14 9.67
CA VAL A 240 -1.97 -31.06 8.63
C VAL A 240 -2.56 -30.78 7.24
N SER A 241 -1.75 -31.07 6.22
CA SER A 241 -2.03 -30.98 4.79
C SER A 241 -3.40 -31.55 4.33
N GLN A 242 -4.16 -30.70 3.60
CA GLN A 242 -5.43 -30.89 2.83
C GLN A 242 -6.75 -30.84 3.61
N PRO A 243 -7.89 -30.40 3.02
CA PRO A 243 -8.14 -29.79 1.69
C PRO A 243 -8.30 -28.25 1.78
N SER A 244 -8.61 -27.57 0.67
CA SER A 244 -8.85 -26.13 0.59
C SER A 244 -9.96 -25.68 1.56
N ILE A 245 -9.55 -25.26 2.75
CA ILE A 245 -10.42 -24.67 3.77
C ILE A 245 -11.09 -23.43 3.14
N PRO A 246 -12.43 -23.35 3.14
CA PRO A 246 -13.15 -22.18 2.64
C PRO A 246 -12.66 -20.90 3.32
N GLN A 247 -12.52 -19.80 2.58
CA GLN A 247 -12.01 -18.53 3.10
C GLN A 247 -12.73 -18.04 4.36
N ARG A 248 -14.05 -18.31 4.47
CA ARG A 248 -14.84 -17.99 5.67
C ARG A 248 -14.36 -18.71 6.93
N ALA A 249 -13.87 -19.94 6.81
CA ALA A 249 -13.30 -20.68 7.92
C ALA A 249 -11.90 -20.14 8.29
N ARG A 250 -11.04 -19.85 7.29
CA ARG A 250 -9.73 -19.19 7.52
C ARG A 250 -9.88 -17.84 8.24
N LYS A 251 -10.86 -17.01 7.85
CA LYS A 251 -11.18 -15.72 8.49
C LYS A 251 -11.54 -15.89 9.97
N ARG A 252 -12.39 -16.87 10.31
CA ARG A 252 -12.83 -17.11 11.70
C ARG A 252 -11.67 -17.58 12.59
N GLU A 253 -10.84 -18.47 12.09
CA GLU A 253 -9.68 -19.00 12.82
C GLU A 253 -8.65 -17.91 13.10
N PHE A 254 -8.31 -17.12 12.09
CA PHE A 254 -7.37 -16.00 12.23
C PHE A 254 -7.85 -14.96 13.25
N LEU A 255 -9.11 -14.50 13.13
CA LEU A 255 -9.67 -13.52 14.07
C LEU A 255 -9.72 -14.07 15.51
N ASN A 256 -10.06 -15.35 15.69
CA ASN A 256 -10.04 -15.98 17.01
C ASN A 256 -8.60 -16.08 17.57
N GLY A 257 -7.61 -16.36 16.73
CA GLY A 257 -6.20 -16.42 17.12
C GLY A 257 -5.69 -15.08 17.65
N LEU A 258 -6.09 -13.96 17.03
CA LEU A 258 -5.77 -12.62 17.53
C LEU A 258 -6.40 -12.33 18.88
N VAL A 259 -7.68 -12.69 19.08
CA VAL A 259 -8.35 -12.51 20.39
C VAL A 259 -7.64 -13.30 21.49
N GLN A 260 -7.19 -14.52 21.20
CA GLN A 260 -6.50 -15.37 22.16
C GLN A 260 -5.08 -14.87 22.48
N ASN A 261 -4.34 -14.36 21.49
CA ASN A 261 -2.97 -13.87 21.67
C ASN A 261 -2.91 -12.46 22.30
N VAL A 262 -3.94 -11.63 22.15
CA VAL A 262 -4.04 -10.31 22.80
C VAL A 262 -4.47 -10.42 24.27
N GLY A 263 -5.03 -11.55 24.70
CA GLY A 263 -5.46 -11.81 26.09
C GLY A 263 -4.33 -12.02 27.11
N GLY A 264 -3.06 -11.94 26.69
CA GLY A 264 -1.90 -12.32 27.50
C GLY A 264 -0.85 -11.21 27.70
N GLY A 265 -1.23 -9.95 27.98
CA GLY A 265 -0.23 -8.98 28.44
C GLY A 265 -0.61 -7.50 28.33
N ILE A 266 -0.92 -6.92 29.50
CA ILE A 266 -0.97 -5.48 29.84
C ILE A 266 -2.07 -4.64 29.16
N VAL A 267 -3.06 -4.31 29.99
CA VAL A 267 -4.15 -3.36 29.80
C VAL A 267 -3.64 -1.97 29.39
N SER A 268 -4.07 -1.45 28.23
CA SER A 268 -4.63 -0.09 28.14
C SER A 268 -5.33 0.17 26.79
N ALA A 269 -6.49 0.82 26.89
CA ALA A 269 -7.31 1.44 25.84
C ALA A 269 -8.09 0.51 24.89
N ILE A 270 -9.21 0.05 25.43
CA ILE A 270 -10.44 -0.30 24.71
C ILE A 270 -10.82 0.81 23.71
N VAL A 271 -11.00 0.45 22.44
CA VAL A 271 -11.98 1.10 21.56
C VAL A 271 -12.96 0.03 21.10
N THR A 272 -13.98 -0.18 21.93
CA THR A 272 -15.22 -0.84 21.55
C THR A 272 -15.95 0.10 20.61
N THR A 273 -15.78 -0.05 19.29
CA THR A 273 -16.80 0.46 18.37
C THR A 273 -17.81 -0.65 18.17
N VAL A 274 -18.96 -0.42 18.77
CA VAL A 274 -20.16 -1.25 18.78
C VAL A 274 -20.55 -1.61 17.34
N LEU A 275 -20.49 -2.90 17.00
CA LEU A 275 -21.24 -3.50 15.89
C LEU A 275 -22.72 -3.56 16.31
N THR A 276 -23.44 -2.44 16.21
CA THR A 276 -24.90 -2.48 16.18
C THR A 276 -25.31 -2.96 14.80
N ALA A 277 -25.44 -4.28 14.68
CA ALA A 277 -26.36 -4.87 13.72
C ALA A 277 -27.77 -4.43 14.10
N SER A 278 -28.33 -3.44 13.38
CA SER A 278 -29.77 -3.22 13.39
C SER A 278 -30.37 -4.11 12.31
N CYS A 279 -30.95 -5.23 12.76
CA CYS A 279 -31.82 -6.06 11.95
C CYS A 279 -33.10 -5.27 11.63
N CYS A 280 -33.42 -5.14 10.34
CA CYS A 280 -34.78 -4.83 9.93
C CYS A 280 -35.70 -6.00 10.32
N VAL A 281 -36.75 -5.71 11.08
CA VAL A 281 -37.95 -6.56 11.22
C VAL A 281 -39.17 -5.64 11.24
N MET A 282 -39.75 -5.39 10.07
CA MET A 282 -41.09 -5.82 9.62
C MET A 282 -41.40 -5.19 8.27
#